data_AF-A0A7S3C6M9-F1
#
_entry.id   AF-A0A7S3C6M9-F1
#
_cell.length_a   1.000
_cell.length_b   1.000
_cell.length_c   1.000
_cell.angle_alpha   90.00
_cell.angle_beta   90.00
_cell.angle_gamma   90.00
#
_symmetry.space_group_name_H-M   'P 1'
#
loop_
_entity.id
_entity.type
_entity.pdbx_description
1 polymer ?
#
loop_
_entity_poly.entity_id
_entity_poly.type
_entity_poly.pdbx_seq_one_letter_code
_entity_poly.pdbx_strand_id
1 'polypeptide(L)'
;KLVRFGGPYLMYTCIFAPVLMIGLKEYLKYALDSMHLSAVAKAVEGKEHYAFFSDWLKLQYLFQRGPTWFVLWLLNFTLCYAVVSPFLPTLRFRMPHPLIMMTIVGPALGGIFYAIHTTLHHSQYRDFGDMDRWEYGIGEYIPFFIAGILGGRNNWLREVKEMRTWVYWTVRVVVIGFMVLFFCEMAQSWKIASGTGMHLDVKLLYALTPPIFAVPMSLFVLHLWSHWFNPQTPRRFHWAFWASSYAVYVFQALFYFPLFIAYLEILKRAGVNVLGEVLNFLTTTKRADSLIEGCIWGAFFFVTISTHLLLWPSGFLVRSIPVFNKMF
;
A
#
# COMPACT_ATOMS: atom_id res chain seq x y z
N LYS A 1 -16.98 15.86 11.50
CA LYS A 1 -16.45 14.48 11.36
C LYS A 1 -16.39 14.04 9.89
N LEU A 2 -17.46 14.19 9.09
CA LEU A 2 -17.45 13.95 7.63
C LEU A 2 -16.33 14.70 6.85
N VAL A 3 -16.09 15.98 7.17
CA VAL A 3 -15.00 16.79 6.56
C VAL A 3 -13.60 16.19 6.80
N ARG A 4 -13.40 15.46 7.91
CA ARG A 4 -12.10 14.82 8.23
C ARG A 4 -11.82 13.54 7.42
N PHE A 5 -12.84 12.97 6.79
CA PHE A 5 -12.69 11.73 6.00
C PHE A 5 -12.86 11.98 4.51
N GLY A 6 -13.83 12.82 4.11
CA GLY A 6 -14.01 13.21 2.71
C GLY A 6 -12.96 14.21 2.20
N GLY A 7 -12.44 15.08 3.06
CA GLY A 7 -11.43 16.08 2.70
C GLY A 7 -10.16 15.47 2.11
N PRO A 8 -9.54 14.48 2.78
CA PRO A 8 -8.34 13.81 2.26
C PRO A 8 -8.57 13.01 0.98
N TYR A 9 -9.75 12.39 0.82
CA TYR A 9 -10.14 11.78 -0.45
C TYR A 9 -10.18 12.81 -1.57
N LEU A 10 -10.92 13.91 -1.38
CA LEU A 10 -11.03 14.99 -2.36
C LEU A 10 -9.67 15.65 -2.65
N MET A 11 -8.83 15.85 -1.64
CA MET A 11 -7.48 16.38 -1.84
C MET A 11 -6.63 15.46 -2.71
N TYR A 12 -6.67 14.16 -2.47
CA TYR A 12 -5.91 13.23 -3.30
C TYR A 12 -6.48 13.18 -4.72
N THR A 13 -7.78 12.95 -4.88
CA THR A 13 -8.39 12.77 -6.21
C THR A 13 -8.40 14.04 -7.05
N CYS A 14 -8.65 15.21 -6.44
CA CYS A 14 -8.77 16.47 -7.18
C CYS A 14 -7.46 17.26 -7.29
N ILE A 15 -6.46 17.01 -6.44
CA ILE A 15 -5.23 17.81 -6.41
C ILE A 15 -3.99 16.92 -6.58
N PHE A 16 -3.73 15.99 -5.66
CA PHE A 16 -2.45 15.29 -5.63
C PHE A 16 -2.27 14.28 -6.76
N ALA A 17 -3.31 13.49 -7.08
CA ALA A 17 -3.27 12.57 -8.20
C ALA A 17 -3.08 13.31 -9.54
N PRO A 18 -3.85 14.39 -9.84
CA PRO A 18 -3.59 15.21 -11.02
C PRO A 18 -2.17 15.78 -11.07
N VAL A 19 -1.65 16.32 -9.97
CA VAL A 19 -0.28 16.88 -9.91
C VAL A 19 0.78 15.80 -10.17
N LEU A 20 0.66 14.63 -9.56
CA LEU A 20 1.54 13.49 -9.81
C LEU A 20 1.53 13.07 -11.28
N MET A 21 0.34 12.99 -11.86
CA MET A 21 0.17 12.54 -13.24
C MET A 21 0.65 13.58 -14.25
N ILE A 22 0.49 14.87 -13.98
CA ILE A 22 1.08 15.95 -14.80
C ILE A 22 2.60 15.85 -14.73
N GLY A 23 3.18 15.75 -13.53
CA GLY A 23 4.64 15.63 -13.36
C GLY A 23 5.20 14.39 -14.07
N LEU A 24 4.53 13.25 -13.94
CA LEU A 24 4.91 12.00 -14.62
C LEU A 24 4.76 12.12 -16.13
N LYS A 25 3.70 12.75 -16.63
CA LYS A 25 3.48 12.98 -18.07
C LYS A 25 4.57 13.86 -18.67
N GLU A 26 4.92 14.97 -18.01
CA GLU A 26 5.98 15.85 -18.49
C GLU A 26 7.36 15.17 -18.42
N TYR A 27 7.63 14.39 -17.37
CA TYR A 27 8.83 13.56 -17.31
C TYR A 27 8.89 12.51 -18.42
N LEU A 28 7.79 11.79 -18.68
CA LEU A 28 7.70 10.81 -19.76
C LEU A 28 7.87 11.50 -21.11
N LYS A 29 7.24 12.64 -21.35
CA LYS A 29 7.40 13.43 -22.58
C LYS A 29 8.86 13.81 -22.80
N TYR A 30 9.51 14.37 -21.78
CA TYR A 30 10.94 14.72 -21.84
C TYR A 30 11.83 13.51 -22.08
N ALA A 31 11.58 12.39 -21.39
CA ALA A 31 12.32 11.15 -21.56
C ALA A 31 12.16 10.59 -22.99
N LEU A 32 10.94 10.60 -23.54
CA LEU A 32 10.62 10.17 -24.89
C LEU A 32 11.27 11.08 -25.95
N ASP A 33 11.22 12.40 -25.77
CA ASP A 33 11.83 13.38 -26.66
C ASP A 33 13.37 13.28 -26.65
N SER A 34 13.97 13.00 -25.48
CA SER A 34 15.42 12.83 -25.32
C SER A 34 15.99 11.54 -25.92
N MET A 35 15.14 10.56 -26.25
CA MET A 35 15.54 9.22 -26.71
C MET A 35 15.53 8.99 -28.23
N HIS A 36 15.39 10.04 -29.06
CA HIS A 36 15.21 9.86 -30.51
C HIS A 36 14.10 8.84 -30.90
N LEU A 37 13.05 8.75 -30.07
CA LEU A 37 11.87 7.95 -30.38
C LEU A 37 11.03 8.53 -31.52
N SER A 38 11.38 9.69 -32.08
CA SER A 38 10.83 10.17 -33.35
C SER A 38 11.04 9.18 -34.50
N ALA A 39 12.05 8.32 -34.42
CA ALA A 39 12.30 7.25 -35.40
C ALA A 39 11.42 6.02 -35.15
N VAL A 40 11.13 5.66 -33.90
CA VAL A 40 10.27 4.52 -33.52
C VAL A 40 8.79 4.88 -33.63
N ALA A 41 8.40 6.11 -33.29
CA ALA A 41 7.06 6.65 -33.51
C ALA A 41 6.71 6.77 -35.00
N LYS A 42 7.71 6.97 -35.88
CA LYS A 42 7.55 6.86 -37.34
C LYS A 42 7.47 5.41 -37.83
N ALA A 43 8.11 4.46 -37.14
CA ALA A 43 8.04 3.04 -37.51
C ALA A 43 6.73 2.35 -37.07
N VAL A 44 6.04 2.90 -36.07
CA VAL A 44 4.73 2.45 -35.56
C VAL A 44 3.60 3.34 -36.11
N GLU A 45 3.70 3.78 -37.37
CA GLU A 45 2.60 4.41 -38.12
C GLU A 45 1.47 3.40 -38.43
N GLY A 46 0.90 2.81 -37.38
CA GLY A 46 -0.50 2.39 -37.34
C GLY A 46 -1.21 3.39 -36.44
N LYS A 47 -1.95 4.34 -37.04
CA LYS A 47 -2.66 5.43 -36.34
C LYS A 47 -3.56 4.97 -35.18
N GLU A 48 -3.92 3.69 -35.13
CA GLU A 48 -4.76 3.10 -34.08
C GLU A 48 -4.01 2.85 -32.76
N HIS A 49 -2.72 2.50 -32.80
CA HIS A 49 -1.97 2.20 -31.57
C HIS A 49 -1.57 3.45 -30.79
N TYR A 50 -1.30 4.56 -31.47
CA TYR A 50 -0.98 5.84 -30.82
C TYR A 50 -2.23 6.45 -30.16
N ALA A 51 -3.40 6.33 -30.80
CA ALA A 51 -4.69 6.72 -30.23
C ALA A 51 -5.03 5.85 -29.02
N PHE A 52 -4.91 4.52 -29.13
CA PHE A 52 -5.07 3.61 -28.00
C PHE A 52 -4.12 3.93 -26.85
N PHE A 53 -2.84 4.23 -27.11
CA PHE A 53 -1.89 4.60 -26.06
C PHE A 53 -2.21 5.95 -25.42
N SER A 54 -2.53 6.96 -26.22
CA SER A 54 -3.01 8.27 -25.77
C SER A 54 -4.25 8.11 -24.90
N ASP A 55 -5.21 7.30 -25.32
CA ASP A 55 -6.51 7.18 -24.69
C ASP A 55 -6.45 6.26 -23.47
N TRP A 56 -5.57 5.25 -23.47
CA TRP A 56 -5.25 4.43 -22.31
C TRP A 56 -4.46 5.22 -21.26
N LEU A 57 -3.48 6.04 -21.68
CA LEU A 57 -2.80 7.00 -20.80
C LEU A 57 -3.79 8.04 -20.26
N LYS A 58 -4.71 8.57 -21.07
CA LYS A 58 -5.77 9.50 -20.63
C LYS A 58 -6.79 8.84 -19.69
N LEU A 59 -7.12 7.55 -19.87
CA LEU A 59 -8.01 6.81 -18.98
C LEU A 59 -7.31 6.48 -17.65
N GLN A 60 -6.04 6.06 -17.68
CA GLN A 60 -5.24 5.88 -16.46
C GLN A 60 -4.96 7.21 -15.76
N TYR A 61 -4.82 8.31 -16.52
CA TYR A 61 -4.71 9.69 -16.02
C TYR A 61 -5.94 10.12 -15.20
N LEU A 62 -7.11 9.54 -15.48
CA LEU A 62 -8.34 9.76 -14.72
C LEU A 62 -8.45 8.88 -13.45
N PHE A 63 -7.70 7.77 -13.33
CA PHE A 63 -7.99 6.73 -12.33
C PHE A 63 -6.76 6.02 -11.73
N GLN A 64 -5.63 6.70 -11.50
CA GLN A 64 -4.59 6.12 -10.63
C GLN A 64 -5.06 6.18 -9.16
N ARG A 65 -5.74 5.10 -8.72
CA ARG A 65 -6.48 5.00 -7.45
C ARG A 65 -5.63 5.09 -6.17
N GLY A 66 -4.31 5.19 -6.27
CA GLY A 66 -3.40 5.53 -5.17
C GLY A 66 -3.77 4.92 -3.80
N PRO A 67 -3.81 5.72 -2.72
CA PRO A 67 -4.38 5.34 -1.43
C PRO A 67 -5.90 5.57 -1.33
N THR A 68 -6.57 6.09 -2.37
CA THR A 68 -7.97 6.53 -2.27
C THR A 68 -8.96 5.39 -2.12
N TRP A 69 -8.66 4.21 -2.66
CA TRP A 69 -9.48 3.01 -2.43
C TRP A 69 -9.59 2.69 -0.93
N PHE A 70 -8.49 2.81 -0.16
CA PHE A 70 -8.48 2.57 1.29
C PHE A 70 -9.25 3.66 2.05
N VAL A 71 -9.09 4.93 1.64
CA VAL A 71 -9.83 6.05 2.24
C VAL A 71 -11.34 5.89 2.03
N LEU A 72 -11.76 5.39 0.85
CA LEU A 72 -13.16 5.10 0.58
C LEU A 72 -13.71 3.97 1.46
N TRP A 73 -12.96 2.88 1.65
CA TRP A 73 -13.34 1.82 2.59
C TRP A 73 -13.53 2.38 4.00
N LEU A 74 -12.59 3.17 4.51
CA LEU A 74 -12.68 3.81 5.82
C LEU A 74 -13.88 4.75 5.96
N LEU A 75 -14.17 5.54 4.92
CA LEU A 75 -15.31 6.45 4.92
C LEU A 75 -16.63 5.66 5.00
N ASN A 76 -16.79 4.63 4.17
CA ASN A 76 -17.98 3.77 4.18
C ASN A 76 -18.14 3.08 5.54
N PHE A 77 -17.08 2.50 6.08
CA PHE A 77 -17.10 1.88 7.40
C PHE A 77 -17.47 2.85 8.52
N THR A 78 -16.95 4.07 8.48
CA THR A 78 -17.28 5.11 9.46
C THR A 78 -18.75 5.51 9.39
N LEU A 79 -19.30 5.66 8.18
CA LEU A 79 -20.72 5.94 7.97
C LEU A 79 -21.58 4.77 8.47
N CYS A 80 -21.27 3.54 8.07
CA CYS A 80 -21.96 2.34 8.55
C CYS A 80 -21.94 2.25 10.08
N TYR A 81 -20.79 2.47 10.72
CA TYR A 81 -20.70 2.48 12.17
C TYR A 81 -21.49 3.62 12.82
N ALA A 82 -21.48 4.82 12.24
CA ALA A 82 -22.28 5.93 12.77
C ALA A 82 -23.78 5.62 12.75
N VAL A 83 -24.27 4.93 11.71
CA VAL A 83 -25.68 4.52 11.60
C VAL A 83 -26.01 3.35 12.52
N VAL A 84 -25.16 2.32 12.59
CA VAL A 84 -25.48 1.07 13.29
C VAL A 84 -25.11 1.13 14.78
N SER A 85 -24.10 1.91 15.17
CA SER A 85 -23.59 1.96 16.55
C SER A 85 -24.63 2.27 17.65
N PRO A 86 -25.66 3.12 17.43
CA PRO A 86 -26.71 3.37 18.42
C PRO A 86 -27.60 2.14 18.68
N PHE A 87 -27.70 1.23 17.70
CA PHE A 87 -28.56 0.05 17.75
C PHE A 87 -27.81 -1.23 18.13
N LEU A 88 -26.47 -1.21 18.08
CA LEU A 88 -25.63 -2.37 18.39
C LEU A 88 -25.58 -2.62 19.91
N PRO A 89 -26.05 -3.78 20.40
CA PRO A 89 -25.98 -4.13 21.81
C PRO A 89 -24.52 -4.16 22.31
N THR A 90 -24.32 -3.83 23.58
CA THR A 90 -23.01 -3.98 24.25
C THR A 90 -22.75 -5.45 24.56
N LEU A 91 -22.26 -6.18 23.56
CA LEU A 91 -21.76 -7.54 23.73
C LEU A 91 -20.39 -7.50 24.41
N ARG A 92 -20.29 -8.08 25.61
CA ARG A 92 -19.03 -8.20 26.35
C ARG A 92 -18.40 -9.56 26.11
N PHE A 93 -17.24 -9.59 25.46
CA PHE A 93 -16.48 -10.82 25.24
C PHE A 93 -14.98 -10.56 25.30
N ARG A 94 -14.27 -11.53 25.87
CA ARG A 94 -12.81 -11.54 25.91
C ARG A 94 -12.24 -11.75 24.52
N MET A 95 -11.03 -11.27 24.30
CA MET A 95 -10.33 -11.50 23.05
C MET A 95 -10.06 -13.00 22.89
N PRO A 96 -10.42 -13.62 21.75
CA PRO A 96 -9.96 -14.96 21.44
C PRO A 96 -8.43 -15.03 21.50
N HIS A 97 -7.90 -16.17 21.96
CA HIS A 97 -6.46 -16.34 22.14
C HIS A 97 -5.71 -16.00 20.84
N PRO A 98 -4.58 -15.25 20.87
CA PRO A 98 -3.86 -14.83 19.66
C PRO A 98 -3.52 -15.97 18.70
N LEU A 99 -3.19 -17.15 19.24
CA LEU A 99 -2.95 -18.33 18.40
C LEU A 99 -4.20 -18.82 17.69
N ILE A 100 -5.39 -18.77 18.31
CA ILE A 100 -6.66 -19.12 17.65
C ILE A 100 -6.93 -18.13 16.52
N MET A 101 -6.65 -16.84 16.74
CA MET A 101 -6.75 -15.84 15.68
C MET A 101 -5.83 -16.19 14.51
N MET A 102 -4.60 -16.62 14.78
CA MET A 102 -3.62 -16.95 13.74
C MET A 102 -3.85 -18.31 13.06
N THR A 103 -4.30 -19.34 13.76
CA THR A 103 -4.41 -20.72 13.22
C THR A 103 -5.80 -21.05 12.70
N ILE A 104 -6.84 -20.33 13.14
CA ILE A 104 -8.22 -20.58 12.72
C ILE A 104 -8.75 -19.38 11.95
N VAL A 105 -8.76 -18.19 12.57
CA VAL A 105 -9.41 -17.01 11.97
C VAL A 105 -8.68 -16.55 10.71
N GLY A 106 -7.35 -16.39 10.77
CA GLY A 106 -6.53 -16.01 9.61
C GLY A 106 -6.72 -16.95 8.41
N PRO A 107 -6.53 -18.28 8.58
CA PRO A 107 -6.76 -19.25 7.51
C PRO A 107 -8.20 -19.31 7.00
N ALA A 108 -9.20 -19.17 7.87
CA ALA A 108 -10.60 -19.11 7.43
C ALA A 108 -10.86 -17.87 6.56
N LEU A 109 -10.34 -16.71 6.95
CA LEU A 109 -10.38 -15.49 6.15
C LEU A 109 -9.57 -15.65 4.85
N GLY A 110 -8.44 -16.36 4.88
CA GLY A 110 -7.65 -16.74 3.70
C GLY A 110 -8.42 -17.62 2.73
N GLY A 111 -9.18 -18.59 3.22
CA GLY A 111 -10.06 -19.42 2.40
C GLY A 111 -11.18 -18.60 1.75
N ILE A 112 -11.81 -17.69 2.49
CA ILE A 112 -12.83 -16.76 1.97
C ILE A 112 -12.21 -15.86 0.89
N PHE A 113 -11.06 -15.28 1.18
CA PHE A 113 -10.31 -14.43 0.25
C PHE A 113 -9.99 -15.19 -1.04
N TYR A 114 -9.44 -16.41 -0.94
CA TYR A 114 -9.12 -17.26 -2.07
C TYR A 114 -10.35 -17.64 -2.90
N ALA A 115 -11.45 -18.01 -2.24
CA ALA A 115 -12.70 -18.35 -2.91
C ALA A 115 -13.26 -17.17 -3.71
N ILE A 116 -13.24 -15.97 -3.11
CA ILE A 116 -13.70 -14.75 -3.78
C ILE A 116 -12.76 -14.37 -4.92
N HIS A 117 -11.45 -14.42 -4.67
CA HIS A 117 -10.44 -14.13 -5.67
C HIS A 117 -10.63 -15.05 -6.87
N THR A 118 -10.63 -16.37 -6.70
CA THR A 118 -10.80 -17.32 -7.81
C THR A 118 -12.13 -17.17 -8.56
N THR A 119 -13.21 -16.78 -7.88
CA THR A 119 -14.54 -16.61 -8.49
C THR A 119 -14.70 -15.26 -9.22
N LEU A 120 -14.13 -14.18 -8.69
CA LEU A 120 -14.36 -12.81 -9.18
C LEU A 120 -13.17 -12.21 -9.94
N HIS A 121 -11.99 -12.84 -9.98
CA HIS A 121 -10.75 -12.28 -10.54
C HIS A 121 -10.89 -11.73 -11.96
N HIS A 122 -11.71 -12.39 -12.79
CA HIS A 122 -11.97 -12.04 -14.18
C HIS A 122 -13.34 -11.37 -14.39
N SER A 123 -14.07 -11.09 -13.32
CA SER A 123 -15.40 -10.48 -13.40
C SER A 123 -15.32 -8.96 -13.45
N GLN A 124 -16.30 -8.34 -14.11
CA GLN A 124 -16.49 -6.89 -14.09
C GLN A 124 -16.87 -6.36 -12.69
N TYR A 125 -17.24 -7.25 -11.77
CA TYR A 125 -17.62 -6.94 -10.40
C TYR A 125 -16.45 -6.94 -9.42
N ARG A 126 -15.20 -7.09 -9.91
CA ARG A 126 -14.01 -7.02 -9.05
C ARG A 126 -13.88 -5.67 -8.34
N ASP A 127 -14.40 -4.61 -8.96
CA ASP A 127 -14.30 -3.24 -8.48
C ASP A 127 -15.72 -2.64 -8.41
N PHE A 128 -16.08 -1.95 -7.31
CA PHE A 128 -17.36 -1.23 -7.21
C PHE A 128 -17.15 0.18 -6.64
N GLY A 129 -17.46 1.21 -7.44
CA GLY A 129 -17.39 2.61 -6.98
C GLY A 129 -16.03 2.99 -6.37
N ASP A 130 -14.94 2.61 -7.05
CA ASP A 130 -13.54 2.75 -6.61
C ASP A 130 -13.11 1.96 -5.36
N MET A 131 -14.00 1.18 -4.74
CA MET A 131 -13.62 0.11 -3.82
C MET A 131 -13.10 -1.06 -4.65
N ASP A 132 -11.78 -1.14 -4.74
CA ASP A 132 -11.03 -2.15 -5.50
C ASP A 132 -10.93 -3.47 -4.71
N ARG A 133 -11.00 -4.59 -5.44
CA ARG A 133 -10.75 -5.95 -4.97
C ARG A 133 -11.62 -6.40 -3.79
N TRP A 134 -12.85 -6.83 -4.09
CA TRP A 134 -13.78 -7.38 -3.10
C TRP A 134 -13.24 -8.54 -2.26
N GLU A 135 -12.25 -9.29 -2.76
CA GLU A 135 -11.56 -10.30 -1.96
C GLU A 135 -10.90 -9.69 -0.71
N TYR A 136 -10.32 -8.49 -0.81
CA TYR A 136 -9.80 -7.74 0.35
C TYR A 136 -10.93 -7.16 1.19
N GLY A 137 -11.98 -6.64 0.55
CA GLY A 137 -13.14 -6.10 1.25
C GLY A 137 -13.76 -7.11 2.23
N ILE A 138 -14.10 -8.29 1.74
CA ILE A 138 -14.78 -9.34 2.51
C ILE A 138 -13.80 -10.18 3.32
N GLY A 139 -12.63 -10.51 2.77
CA GLY A 139 -11.64 -11.35 3.43
C GLY A 139 -10.81 -10.63 4.49
N GLU A 140 -10.72 -9.30 4.44
CA GLU A 140 -9.82 -8.54 5.32
C GLU A 140 -10.48 -7.29 5.91
N TYR A 141 -10.90 -6.32 5.09
CA TYR A 141 -11.30 -5.00 5.57
C TYR A 141 -12.55 -5.03 6.47
N ILE A 142 -13.61 -5.71 6.05
CA ILE A 142 -14.84 -5.84 6.84
C ILE A 142 -14.57 -6.61 8.15
N PRO A 143 -13.96 -7.81 8.14
CA PRO A 143 -13.63 -8.54 9.36
C PRO A 143 -12.76 -7.72 10.34
N PHE A 144 -11.73 -7.04 9.85
CA PHE A 144 -10.84 -6.23 10.70
C PHE A 144 -11.54 -4.99 11.24
N PHE A 145 -12.43 -4.38 10.46
CA PHE A 145 -13.25 -3.27 10.94
C PHE A 145 -14.19 -3.71 12.07
N ILE A 146 -14.88 -4.84 11.89
CA ILE A 146 -15.71 -5.45 12.91
C ILE A 146 -14.88 -5.77 14.16
N ALA A 147 -13.71 -6.42 13.99
CA ALA A 147 -12.79 -6.71 15.09
C ALA A 147 -12.31 -5.44 15.82
N GLY A 148 -12.12 -4.34 15.10
CA GLY A 148 -11.77 -3.03 15.68
C GLY A 148 -12.90 -2.45 16.55
N ILE A 149 -14.14 -2.51 16.08
CA ILE A 149 -15.32 -2.09 16.88
C ILE A 149 -15.44 -2.94 18.15
N LEU A 150 -15.37 -4.25 17.97
CA LEU A 150 -15.49 -5.23 19.04
C LEU A 150 -14.36 -5.07 20.06
N GLY A 151 -13.13 -4.92 19.59
CA GLY A 151 -11.96 -4.72 20.43
C GLY A 151 -11.97 -3.38 21.18
N GLY A 152 -12.46 -2.31 20.54
CA GLY A 152 -12.65 -1.01 21.19
C GLY A 152 -13.70 -1.07 22.30
N ARG A 153 -14.83 -1.75 22.08
CA ARG A 153 -15.90 -1.90 23.09
C ARG A 153 -15.50 -2.84 24.24
N ASN A 154 -14.67 -3.85 23.96
CA ASN A 154 -14.26 -4.87 24.93
C ASN A 154 -12.88 -4.65 25.56
N ASN A 155 -12.22 -3.54 25.25
CA ASN A 155 -10.88 -3.23 25.73
C ASN A 155 -9.83 -4.32 25.42
N TRP A 156 -9.90 -4.91 24.22
CA TRP A 156 -8.97 -5.94 23.77
C TRP A 156 -7.52 -5.48 23.74
N LEU A 157 -7.27 -4.17 23.62
CA LEU A 157 -5.91 -3.61 23.68
C LEU A 157 -5.20 -3.95 25.00
N ARG A 158 -5.93 -4.04 26.12
CA ARG A 158 -5.35 -4.48 27.39
C ARG A 158 -4.87 -5.93 27.31
N GLU A 159 -5.68 -6.81 26.71
CA GLU A 159 -5.34 -8.23 26.55
C GLU A 159 -4.14 -8.43 25.61
N VAL A 160 -4.03 -7.61 24.56
CA VAL A 160 -2.85 -7.59 23.69
C VAL A 160 -1.61 -7.11 24.44
N LYS A 161 -1.73 -6.08 25.28
CA LYS A 161 -0.61 -5.55 26.07
C LYS A 161 -0.09 -6.56 27.10
N GLU A 162 -1.00 -7.31 27.72
CA GLU A 162 -0.72 -8.31 28.76
C GLU A 162 -0.47 -9.72 28.18
N MET A 163 -0.17 -9.82 26.89
CA MET A 163 0.09 -11.08 26.20
C MET A 163 1.29 -11.81 26.81
N ARG A 164 1.13 -13.12 27.04
CA ARG A 164 2.20 -13.98 27.60
C ARG A 164 3.45 -13.95 26.72
N THR A 165 4.62 -14.03 27.36
CA THR A 165 5.92 -13.86 26.71
C THR A 165 6.13 -14.75 25.50
N TRP A 166 5.86 -16.05 25.66
CA TRP A 166 6.02 -17.02 24.59
C TRP A 166 5.05 -16.76 23.42
N VAL A 167 3.83 -16.27 23.68
CA VAL A 167 2.83 -16.00 22.63
C VAL A 167 3.28 -14.85 21.74
N TYR A 168 3.78 -13.75 22.33
CA TYR A 168 4.25 -12.63 21.51
C TYR A 168 5.51 -13.02 20.71
N TRP A 169 6.39 -13.88 21.25
CA TRP A 169 7.53 -14.40 20.49
C TRP A 169 7.08 -15.26 19.32
N THR A 170 6.06 -16.11 19.51
CA THR A 170 5.45 -16.86 18.41
C THR A 170 4.89 -15.92 17.34
N VAL A 171 4.16 -14.87 17.72
CA VAL A 171 3.65 -13.85 16.78
C VAL A 171 4.80 -13.22 15.99
N ARG A 172 5.91 -12.83 16.65
CA ARG A 172 7.09 -12.26 15.99
C ARG A 172 7.74 -13.21 15.00
N VAL A 173 7.96 -14.46 15.39
CA VAL A 173 8.55 -15.49 14.53
C VAL A 173 7.68 -15.69 13.29
N VAL A 174 6.36 -15.74 13.45
CA VAL A 174 5.44 -15.87 12.32
C VAL A 174 5.47 -14.64 11.41
N VAL A 175 5.47 -13.43 11.96
CA VAL A 175 5.57 -12.18 11.17
C VAL A 175 6.90 -12.14 10.41
N ILE A 176 8.02 -12.45 11.06
CA ILE A 176 9.34 -12.51 10.42
C ILE A 176 9.33 -13.58 9.32
N GLY A 177 8.75 -14.75 9.57
CA GLY A 177 8.61 -15.81 8.57
C GLY A 177 7.86 -15.34 7.32
N PHE A 178 6.75 -14.64 7.49
CA PHE A 178 6.03 -14.04 6.36
C PHE A 178 6.82 -12.92 5.67
N MET A 179 7.51 -12.06 6.41
CA MET A 179 8.38 -11.03 5.83
C MET A 179 9.50 -11.64 4.99
N VAL A 180 10.14 -12.70 5.47
CA VAL A 180 11.14 -13.45 4.71
C VAL A 180 10.49 -14.08 3.46
N LEU A 181 9.31 -14.68 3.58
CA LEU A 181 8.59 -15.25 2.45
C LEU A 181 8.26 -14.20 1.36
N PHE A 182 7.75 -13.03 1.75
CA PHE A 182 7.48 -11.94 0.81
C PHE A 182 8.77 -11.36 0.21
N PHE A 183 9.83 -11.25 1.02
CA PHE A 183 11.14 -10.84 0.51
C PHE A 183 11.66 -11.82 -0.54
N CYS A 184 11.52 -13.12 -0.29
CA CYS A 184 11.88 -14.18 -1.23
C CYS A 184 11.04 -14.13 -2.51
N GLU A 185 9.74 -13.88 -2.40
CA GLU A 185 8.85 -13.69 -3.57
C GLU A 185 9.30 -12.48 -4.39
N MET A 186 9.54 -11.32 -3.75
CA MET A 186 10.02 -10.13 -4.45
C MET A 186 11.35 -10.40 -5.15
N ALA A 187 12.29 -11.08 -4.49
CA ALA A 187 13.57 -11.44 -5.09
C ALA A 187 13.39 -12.35 -6.32
N GLN A 188 12.45 -13.30 -6.29
CA GLN A 188 12.09 -14.14 -7.43
C GLN A 188 11.46 -13.32 -8.56
N SER A 189 10.47 -12.47 -8.24
CA SER A 189 9.77 -11.61 -9.20
C SER A 189 10.70 -10.62 -9.90
N TRP A 190 11.73 -10.14 -9.19
CA TRP A 190 12.78 -9.27 -9.74
C TRP A 190 13.96 -10.03 -10.36
N LYS A 191 13.89 -11.36 -10.43
CA LYS A 191 14.93 -12.23 -11.03
C LYS A 191 16.32 -11.98 -10.44
N ILE A 192 16.41 -11.65 -9.15
CA ILE A 192 17.68 -11.59 -8.45
C ILE A 192 18.26 -13.01 -8.42
N ALA A 193 19.56 -13.17 -8.66
CA ALA A 193 20.20 -14.48 -8.81
C ALA A 193 19.95 -15.44 -7.62
N SER A 194 19.81 -14.90 -6.40
CA SER A 194 19.46 -15.65 -5.19
C SER A 194 17.97 -16.05 -5.12
N GLY A 195 17.08 -15.29 -5.76
CA GLY A 195 15.63 -15.51 -5.77
C GLY A 195 15.14 -16.51 -6.82
N THR A 196 15.88 -16.70 -7.91
CA THR A 196 15.45 -17.55 -9.04
C THR A 196 15.36 -19.04 -8.73
N GLY A 197 15.93 -19.51 -7.61
CA GLY A 197 15.92 -20.92 -7.21
C GLY A 197 14.76 -21.33 -6.29
N MET A 198 13.93 -20.39 -5.81
CA MET A 198 12.91 -20.69 -4.78
C MET A 198 11.59 -21.22 -5.33
N HIS A 199 11.32 -21.06 -6.63
CA HIS A 199 10.13 -21.58 -7.33
C HIS A 199 8.80 -21.40 -6.58
N LEU A 200 8.62 -20.25 -5.91
CA LEU A 200 7.40 -19.91 -5.19
C LEU A 200 6.24 -19.71 -6.18
N ASP A 201 5.09 -20.32 -5.90
CA ASP A 201 3.85 -20.01 -6.61
C ASP A 201 3.32 -18.65 -6.14
N VAL A 202 3.72 -17.62 -6.88
CA VAL A 202 3.37 -16.23 -6.62
C VAL A 202 1.85 -16.05 -6.62
N LYS A 203 1.11 -16.72 -7.51
CA LYS A 203 -0.34 -16.56 -7.60
C LYS A 203 -1.02 -17.12 -6.36
N LEU A 204 -0.60 -18.30 -5.92
CA LEU A 204 -1.13 -18.93 -4.72
C LEU A 204 -0.80 -18.10 -3.47
N LEU A 205 0.42 -17.56 -3.38
CA LEU A 205 0.84 -16.70 -2.28
C LEU A 205 -0.05 -15.45 -2.18
N TYR A 206 -0.24 -14.72 -3.28
CA TYR A 206 -1.11 -13.53 -3.29
C TYR A 206 -2.59 -13.85 -3.06
N ALA A 207 -3.05 -15.05 -3.41
CA ALA A 207 -4.45 -15.44 -3.28
C ALA A 207 -4.84 -16.00 -1.89
N LEU A 208 -3.88 -16.40 -1.05
CA LEU A 208 -4.16 -16.97 0.28
C LEU A 208 -3.57 -16.16 1.42
N THR A 209 -2.37 -15.62 1.23
CA THR A 209 -1.57 -15.08 2.32
C THR A 209 -2.05 -13.74 2.89
N PRO A 210 -2.71 -12.81 2.16
CA PRO A 210 -3.01 -11.48 2.70
C PRO A 210 -3.72 -11.48 4.07
N PRO A 211 -4.89 -12.12 4.25
CA PRO A 211 -5.55 -12.14 5.55
C PRO A 211 -4.84 -13.02 6.59
N ILE A 212 -4.13 -14.08 6.15
CA ILE A 212 -3.35 -14.96 7.05
C ILE A 212 -2.18 -14.19 7.66
N PHE A 213 -1.57 -13.28 6.90
CA PHE A 213 -0.49 -12.41 7.35
C PHE A 213 -1.02 -11.19 8.12
N ALA A 214 -2.15 -10.62 7.70
CA ALA A 214 -2.72 -9.41 8.30
C ALA A 214 -3.04 -9.60 9.80
N VAL A 215 -3.50 -10.80 10.20
CA VAL A 215 -3.82 -11.11 11.61
C VAL A 215 -2.59 -11.04 12.52
N PRO A 216 -1.53 -11.85 12.33
CA PRO A 216 -0.32 -11.78 13.15
C PRO A 216 0.38 -10.43 13.02
N MET A 217 0.38 -9.80 11.84
CA MET A 217 0.96 -8.47 11.67
C MET A 217 0.22 -7.41 12.50
N SER A 218 -1.11 -7.46 12.54
CA SER A 218 -1.90 -6.53 13.37
C SER A 218 -1.68 -6.75 14.86
N LEU A 219 -1.60 -8.00 15.30
CA LEU A 219 -1.25 -8.34 16.68
C LEU A 219 0.15 -7.81 17.05
N PHE A 220 1.12 -8.02 16.16
CA PHE A 220 2.48 -7.52 16.32
C PHE A 220 2.52 -5.99 16.42
N VAL A 221 1.87 -5.28 15.49
CA VAL A 221 1.83 -3.82 15.46
C VAL A 221 1.13 -3.26 16.70
N LEU A 222 -0.01 -3.83 17.11
CA LEU A 222 -0.73 -3.38 18.32
C LEU A 222 0.08 -3.63 19.58
N HIS A 223 0.75 -4.79 19.69
CA HIS A 223 1.61 -5.08 20.83
C HIS A 223 2.80 -4.11 20.87
N LEU A 224 3.50 -3.93 19.75
CA LEU A 224 4.63 -3.01 19.59
C LEU A 224 4.22 -1.57 19.96
N TRP A 225 3.07 -1.14 19.43
CA TRP A 225 2.49 0.16 19.71
C TRP A 225 2.20 0.35 21.20
N SER A 226 1.50 -0.62 21.81
CA SER A 226 1.08 -0.52 23.21
C SER A 226 2.23 -0.45 24.21
N HIS A 227 3.38 -1.04 23.87
CA HIS A 227 4.56 -1.07 24.73
C HIS A 227 5.55 0.06 24.47
N TRP A 228 5.80 0.41 23.20
CA TRP A 228 6.91 1.32 22.85
C TRP A 228 6.45 2.65 22.28
N PHE A 229 5.30 2.70 21.61
CA PHE A 229 4.86 3.90 20.89
C PHE A 229 3.63 4.57 21.49
N ASN A 230 3.08 4.03 22.57
CA ASN A 230 1.95 4.58 23.34
C ASN A 230 2.33 4.86 24.81
N PRO A 231 3.25 5.80 25.09
CA PRO A 231 3.63 6.14 26.45
C PRO A 231 2.45 6.71 27.24
N GLN A 232 2.40 6.41 28.54
CA GLN A 232 1.36 6.94 29.46
C GLN A 232 1.33 8.47 29.48
N THR A 233 2.50 9.11 29.35
CA THR A 233 2.66 10.56 29.24
C THR A 233 3.24 10.94 27.88
N PRO A 234 2.39 11.14 26.85
CA PRO A 234 2.85 11.49 25.50
C PRO A 234 3.48 12.88 25.45
N ARG A 235 4.73 12.94 24.99
CA ARG A 235 5.42 14.21 24.70
C ARG A 235 4.89 14.84 23.40
N ARG A 236 5.20 16.13 23.16
CA ARG A 236 4.82 16.86 21.94
C ARG A 236 5.17 16.12 20.65
N PHE A 237 6.33 15.46 20.61
CA PHE A 237 6.75 14.64 19.48
C PHE A 237 5.79 13.48 19.18
N HIS A 238 5.32 12.76 20.22
CA HIS A 238 4.39 11.65 20.05
C HIS A 238 3.06 12.15 19.48
N TRP A 239 2.55 13.27 20.01
CA TRP A 239 1.35 13.91 19.47
C TRP A 239 1.50 14.34 18.02
N ALA A 240 2.65 14.94 17.67
CA ALA A 240 2.94 15.33 16.30
C ALA A 240 2.98 14.12 15.36
N PHE A 241 3.62 13.03 15.78
CA PHE A 241 3.70 11.79 15.03
C PHE A 241 2.31 11.15 14.84
N TRP A 242 1.54 10.99 15.91
CA TRP A 242 0.20 10.39 15.87
C TRP A 242 -0.76 11.20 15.02
N ALA A 243 -0.75 12.52 15.19
CA ALA A 243 -1.61 13.42 14.44
C ALA A 243 -1.25 13.40 12.94
N SER A 244 0.02 13.25 12.58
CA SER A 244 0.46 13.30 11.18
C SER A 244 0.27 11.99 10.41
N SER A 245 0.05 10.86 11.10
CA SER A 245 -0.02 9.53 10.50
C SER A 245 -0.98 9.42 9.30
N TYR A 246 -2.20 9.95 9.44
CA TYR A 246 -3.20 9.91 8.36
C TYR A 246 -2.83 10.81 7.18
N ALA A 247 -2.22 11.96 7.47
CA ALA A 247 -1.77 12.90 6.45
C ALA A 247 -0.64 12.24 5.61
N VAL A 248 0.37 11.69 6.30
CA VAL A 248 1.51 10.96 5.73
C VAL A 248 1.06 9.90 4.73
N TYR A 249 0.04 9.11 5.07
CA TYR A 249 -0.51 8.09 4.19
C TYR A 249 -1.11 8.66 2.89
N VAL A 250 -1.78 9.81 2.96
CA VAL A 250 -2.50 10.40 1.82
C VAL A 250 -1.54 10.97 0.77
N PHE A 251 -0.46 11.64 1.17
CA PHE A 251 0.47 12.26 0.21
C PHE A 251 1.79 11.51 0.04
N GLN A 252 1.96 10.29 0.57
CA GLN A 252 3.19 9.50 0.41
C GLN A 252 3.66 9.37 -1.05
N ALA A 253 2.71 9.28 -1.99
CA ALA A 253 2.99 9.19 -3.41
C ALA A 253 3.74 10.42 -3.96
N LEU A 254 3.49 11.63 -3.40
CA LEU A 254 4.18 12.87 -3.79
C LEU A 254 5.67 12.86 -3.49
N PHE A 255 6.12 12.00 -2.58
CA PHE A 255 7.53 11.90 -2.22
C PHE A 255 8.16 10.68 -2.88
N TYR A 256 7.49 9.54 -2.82
CA TYR A 256 7.97 8.28 -3.38
C TYR A 256 8.30 8.38 -4.88
N PHE A 257 7.38 8.91 -5.70
CA PHE A 257 7.56 8.93 -7.15
C PHE A 257 8.70 9.86 -7.60
N PRO A 258 8.80 11.13 -7.13
CA PRO A 258 9.93 11.99 -7.50
C PRO A 258 11.28 11.45 -7.03
N LEU A 259 11.35 10.85 -5.84
CA LEU A 259 12.59 10.24 -5.34
C LEU A 259 12.99 9.02 -6.16
N PHE A 260 12.02 8.20 -6.58
CA PHE A 260 12.29 7.10 -7.49
C PHE A 260 12.85 7.61 -8.83
N ILE A 261 12.23 8.65 -9.42
CA ILE A 261 12.73 9.29 -10.65
C ILE A 261 14.14 9.86 -10.44
N ALA A 262 14.38 10.57 -9.33
CA ALA A 262 15.68 11.12 -9.01
C ALA A 262 16.76 10.02 -8.93
N TYR A 263 16.44 8.88 -8.34
CA TYR A 263 17.35 7.73 -8.29
C TYR A 263 17.66 7.17 -9.69
N LEU A 264 16.64 7.05 -10.55
CA LEU A 264 16.85 6.65 -11.95
C LEU A 264 17.78 7.62 -12.68
N GLU A 265 17.62 8.94 -12.48
CA GLU A 265 18.49 9.95 -13.08
C GLU A 265 19.93 9.86 -12.54
N ILE A 266 20.12 9.62 -11.24
CA ILE A 266 21.45 9.37 -10.65
C ILE A 266 22.12 8.17 -11.34
N LEU A 267 21.40 7.06 -11.49
CA LEU A 267 21.91 5.86 -12.15
C LEU A 267 22.25 6.11 -13.63
N LYS A 268 21.40 6.84 -14.37
CA LYS A 268 21.69 7.23 -15.76
C LYS A 268 22.98 8.05 -15.85
N ARG A 269 23.17 9.03 -14.94
CA ARG A 269 24.38 9.87 -14.87
C ARG A 269 25.62 9.07 -14.45
N ALA A 270 25.44 8.02 -13.65
CA ALA A 270 26.50 7.08 -13.30
C ALA A 270 26.85 6.08 -14.42
N GLY A 271 26.20 6.19 -15.60
CA GLY A 271 26.45 5.30 -16.74
C GLY A 271 25.77 3.94 -16.65
N VAL A 272 24.86 3.74 -15.69
CA VAL A 272 24.08 2.51 -15.57
C VAL A 272 22.93 2.54 -16.59
N ASN A 273 22.80 1.50 -17.40
CA ASN A 273 21.72 1.39 -18.39
C ASN A 273 20.40 0.97 -17.73
N VAL A 274 19.68 1.93 -17.14
CA VAL A 274 18.40 1.68 -16.43
C VAL A 274 17.18 1.65 -17.37
N LEU A 275 17.39 1.95 -18.65
CA LEU A 275 16.33 2.13 -19.63
C LEU A 275 15.66 0.85 -20.11
N GLY A 276 16.23 -0.29 -19.73
CA GLY A 276 15.78 -1.59 -20.18
C GLY A 276 14.36 -1.98 -19.77
N GLU A 277 13.82 -1.53 -18.63
CA GLU A 277 12.57 -2.11 -18.13
C GLU A 277 11.32 -1.24 -18.34
N VAL A 278 11.44 0.09 -18.30
CA VAL A 278 10.28 0.98 -18.52
C VAL A 278 9.84 0.97 -20.00
N LEU A 279 10.78 0.74 -20.94
CA LEU A 279 10.49 0.57 -22.36
C LEU A 279 10.17 -0.88 -22.78
N ASN A 280 10.42 -1.88 -21.93
CA ASN A 280 10.14 -3.29 -22.27
C ASN A 280 8.65 -3.62 -22.32
N PHE A 281 7.77 -2.75 -21.82
CA PHE A 281 6.33 -2.84 -22.09
C PHE A 281 5.95 -2.42 -23.52
N LEU A 282 6.87 -1.78 -24.26
CA LEU A 282 6.58 -1.10 -25.53
C LEU A 282 7.42 -1.56 -26.73
N THR A 283 8.56 -2.23 -26.52
CA THR A 283 9.41 -2.69 -27.63
C THR A 283 9.85 -4.13 -27.43
N THR A 284 9.28 -5.03 -28.23
CA THR A 284 9.68 -6.43 -28.36
C THR A 284 11.08 -6.57 -28.98
N THR A 285 12.15 -6.20 -28.26
CA THR A 285 13.53 -6.55 -28.66
C THR A 285 14.49 -6.58 -27.46
N LYS A 286 14.85 -7.81 -27.08
CA LYS A 286 16.11 -8.30 -26.49
C LYS A 286 16.90 -7.41 -25.50
N ARG A 287 17.00 -7.96 -24.27
CA ARG A 287 18.07 -7.83 -23.25
C ARG A 287 18.40 -6.41 -22.77
N ALA A 288 17.68 -6.00 -21.74
CA ALA A 288 18.28 -5.20 -20.68
C ALA A 288 19.38 -6.02 -20.00
N ASP A 289 20.56 -5.46 -19.79
CA ASP A 289 21.49 -6.04 -18.81
C ASP A 289 20.79 -6.01 -17.45
N SER A 290 20.84 -7.12 -16.71
CA SER A 290 20.27 -7.17 -15.36
C SER A 290 20.89 -6.04 -14.53
N LEU A 291 20.06 -5.19 -13.92
CA LEU A 291 20.55 -4.16 -13.03
C LEU A 291 21.45 -4.82 -11.98
N ILE A 292 22.64 -4.26 -11.75
CA ILE A 292 23.56 -4.78 -10.73
C ILE A 292 22.82 -4.76 -9.39
N GLU A 293 22.86 -5.87 -8.64
CA GLU A 293 22.10 -6.04 -7.39
C GLU A 293 22.27 -4.86 -6.41
N GLY A 294 23.48 -4.30 -6.34
CA GLY A 294 23.77 -3.11 -5.53
C GLY A 294 22.96 -1.85 -5.91
N CYS A 295 22.57 -1.70 -7.17
CA CYS A 295 21.69 -0.61 -7.61
C CYS A 295 20.24 -0.81 -7.17
N ILE A 296 19.79 -2.07 -7.07
CA ILE A 296 18.45 -2.39 -6.56
C ILE A 296 18.38 -2.10 -5.05
N TRP A 297 19.39 -2.53 -4.30
CA TRP A 297 19.51 -2.20 -2.88
C TRP A 297 19.67 -0.69 -2.65
N GLY A 298 20.48 -0.03 -3.48
CA GLY A 298 20.61 1.43 -3.46
C GLY A 298 19.27 2.13 -3.67
N ALA A 299 18.45 1.67 -4.63
CA ALA A 299 17.10 2.19 -4.85
C ALA A 299 16.22 2.01 -3.61
N PHE A 300 16.23 0.79 -3.04
CA PHE A 300 15.45 0.47 -1.86
C PHE A 300 15.78 1.39 -0.68
N PHE A 301 17.07 1.54 -0.34
CA PHE A 301 17.48 2.40 0.77
C PHE A 301 17.28 3.88 0.47
N PHE A 302 17.67 4.35 -0.71
CA PHE A 302 17.54 5.76 -1.08
C PHE A 302 16.07 6.19 -1.07
N VAL A 303 15.21 5.46 -1.77
CA VAL A 303 13.79 5.82 -1.87
C VAL A 303 13.11 5.65 -0.52
N THR A 304 13.33 4.54 0.20
CA THR A 304 12.65 4.29 1.48
C THR A 304 13.05 5.30 2.55
N ILE A 305 14.36 5.48 2.78
CA ILE A 305 14.86 6.37 3.84
C ILE A 305 14.51 7.82 3.53
N SER A 306 14.80 8.28 2.31
CA SER A 306 14.55 9.68 1.92
C SER A 306 13.05 9.99 1.92
N THR A 307 12.20 9.05 1.50
CA THR A 307 10.75 9.23 1.60
C THR A 307 10.36 9.46 3.05
N HIS A 308 10.77 8.62 4.00
CA HIS A 308 10.38 8.77 5.40
C HIS A 308 10.92 10.06 6.03
N LEU A 309 12.17 10.43 5.74
CA LEU A 309 12.78 11.66 6.27
C LEU A 309 12.09 12.93 5.79
N LEU A 310 11.56 12.94 4.55
CA LEU A 310 10.85 14.10 4.01
C LEU A 310 9.36 14.08 4.34
N LEU A 311 8.75 12.89 4.30
CA LEU A 311 7.30 12.71 4.38
C LEU A 311 6.75 13.03 5.77
N TRP A 312 7.38 12.53 6.82
CA TRP A 312 6.89 12.70 8.20
C TRP A 312 6.91 14.17 8.67
N PRO A 313 8.01 14.94 8.49
CA PRO A 313 8.00 16.37 8.78
C PRO A 313 7.01 17.15 7.90
N SER A 314 6.91 16.81 6.61
CA SER A 314 5.96 17.46 5.70
C SER A 314 4.52 17.26 6.15
N GLY A 315 4.17 16.07 6.65
CA GLY A 315 2.83 15.82 7.19
C GLY A 315 2.47 16.65 8.40
N PHE A 316 3.43 16.91 9.27
CA PHE A 316 3.25 17.83 10.38
C PHE A 316 3.01 19.27 9.91
N LEU A 317 3.78 19.73 8.91
CA LEU A 317 3.63 21.07 8.33
C LEU A 317 2.28 21.23 7.62
N VAL A 318 1.87 20.25 6.82
CA VAL A 318 0.56 20.26 6.12
C VAL A 318 -0.57 20.37 7.14
N ARG A 319 -0.52 19.61 8.25
CA ARG A 319 -1.50 19.72 9.33
C ARG A 319 -1.51 21.06 10.04
N SER A 320 -0.39 21.78 10.06
CA SER A 320 -0.29 23.07 10.72
C SER A 320 -1.05 24.17 9.96
N ILE A 321 -1.44 23.92 8.70
CA ILE A 321 -2.25 24.84 7.90
C ILE A 321 -3.71 24.83 8.41
N PRO A 322 -4.34 25.99 8.67
CA PRO A 322 -5.66 26.08 9.32
C PRO A 322 -6.79 25.27 8.66
N VAL A 323 -6.78 25.16 7.33
CA VAL A 323 -7.77 24.39 6.57
C VAL A 323 -7.53 22.89 6.74
N PHE A 324 -6.27 22.45 6.64
CA PHE A 324 -5.90 21.03 6.71
C PHE A 324 -5.92 20.46 8.13
N ASN A 325 -5.71 21.28 9.17
CA ASN A 325 -5.89 20.83 10.56
C ASN A 325 -7.33 20.36 10.85
N LYS A 326 -8.31 20.86 10.08
CA LYS A 326 -9.71 20.43 10.19
C LYS A 326 -10.01 19.21 9.31
N MET A 327 -9.14 18.87 8.36
CA MET A 327 -9.26 17.74 7.44
C MET A 327 -8.49 16.49 7.88
N PHE A 328 -7.39 16.63 8.63
CA PHE A 328 -6.57 15.51 9.10
C PHE A 328 -6.60 15.31 10.61
#